data_AF-A0A937WSE7-F1
#
_entry.id   AF-A0A937WSE7-F1
#
_cell.length_a   1.000
_cell.length_b   1.000
_cell.length_c   1.000
_cell.angle_alpha   90.00
_cell.angle_beta   90.00
_cell.angle_gamma   90.00
#
_symmetry.space_group_name_H-M   'P 1'
#
loop_
_entity.id
_entity.type
_entity.pdbx_description
1 polymer ?
#
loop_
_entity_poly.entity_id
_entity_poly.type
_entity_poly.pdbx_seq_one_letter_code
_entity_poly.pdbx_strand_id
1 'polypeptide(L)'
;MKKNFLLLTTLGIILILGGFLRFVNLSSRGIFSWDEGHYTGVLYTLHAAIRYIINTFIFGKDLGEFSEYMLTYGINHYLAGKPTFFVLGLIATLFSGLHIYTLQLVSALTGLLTIAVIYYISCALGQKQIGIIAAFMLAISYFHIYYSRTALPQISSVFFAYSAVLFYIYAMRKDKLATENFCYNKFLLLAGLTIGFAFSSHYNLFWMPFVFWFSEILHYSTNLKGKPFGLKLRRFLIFSFFMALPLLGYELFLRAIKIYIYYHPQWITAISGSSGQGEFLTYFEQLKTQISQSKHFSDTANALSNKLF
;
A
#
# COMPACT_ATOMS: atom_id res chain seq x y z
N MET A 1 -3.69 16.16 33.74
CA MET A 1 -2.95 14.89 33.50
C MET A 1 -3.84 13.65 33.54
N LYS A 2 -4.64 13.42 34.59
CA LYS A 2 -5.53 12.24 34.73
C LYS A 2 -6.43 11.95 33.53
N LYS A 3 -7.06 12.97 32.91
CA LYS A 3 -7.94 12.80 31.74
C LYS A 3 -7.22 12.28 30.49
N ASN A 4 -5.99 12.74 30.22
CA ASN A 4 -5.21 12.26 29.07
C ASN A 4 -4.74 10.83 29.30
N PHE A 5 -4.33 10.50 30.53
CA PHE A 5 -3.97 9.14 30.90
C PHE A 5 -5.14 8.17 30.67
N LEU A 6 -6.33 8.51 31.17
CA LEU A 6 -7.53 7.70 30.97
C LEU A 6 -7.83 7.44 29.48
N LEU A 7 -7.78 8.48 28.64
CA LEU A 7 -8.01 8.32 27.19
C LEU A 7 -6.99 7.39 26.53
N LEU A 8 -5.70 7.49 26.90
CA LEU A 8 -4.66 6.62 26.36
C LEU A 8 -4.83 5.17 26.84
N THR A 9 -5.21 4.97 28.10
CA THR A 9 -5.54 3.64 28.64
C THR A 9 -6.73 3.04 27.89
N THR A 10 -7.80 3.82 27.66
CA THR A 10 -8.96 3.37 26.88
C THR A 10 -8.58 3.01 25.46
N LEU A 11 -7.75 3.82 24.79
CA LEU A 11 -7.23 3.48 23.47
C LEU A 11 -6.42 2.18 23.50
N GLY A 12 -5.56 1.98 24.51
CA GLY A 12 -4.81 0.75 24.68
C GLY A 12 -5.70 -0.49 24.77
N ILE A 13 -6.80 -0.41 25.53
CA ILE A 13 -7.80 -1.48 25.62
C ILE A 13 -8.46 -1.73 24.25
N ILE A 14 -8.84 -0.67 23.53
CA ILE A 14 -9.43 -0.77 22.19
C ILE A 14 -8.44 -1.44 21.20
N LEU A 15 -7.16 -1.09 21.26
CA LEU A 15 -6.13 -1.71 20.41
C LEU A 15 -5.90 -3.18 20.78
N ILE A 16 -5.93 -3.54 22.06
CA ILE A 16 -5.85 -4.95 22.50
C ILE A 16 -7.05 -5.74 21.94
N LEU A 17 -8.27 -5.22 22.08
CA LEU A 17 -9.47 -5.85 21.52
C LEU A 17 -9.39 -5.96 19.99
N GLY A 18 -9.05 -4.86 19.32
CA GLY A 18 -8.91 -4.81 17.87
C GLY A 18 -7.83 -5.75 17.34
N GLY A 19 -6.72 -5.88 18.08
CA GLY A 19 -5.64 -6.83 17.82
C GLY A 19 -6.12 -8.27 17.99
N PHE A 20 -6.73 -8.60 19.12
CA PHE A 20 -7.29 -9.94 19.36
C PHE A 20 -8.20 -10.39 18.20
N LEU A 21 -9.16 -9.55 17.78
CA LEU A 21 -10.07 -9.86 16.68
C LEU A 21 -9.37 -10.07 15.32
N ARG A 22 -8.21 -9.44 15.10
CA ARG A 22 -7.46 -9.52 13.83
C ARG A 22 -6.43 -10.65 13.81
N PHE A 23 -5.83 -10.98 14.95
CA PHE A 23 -4.73 -11.96 15.03
C PHE A 23 -5.16 -13.34 15.53
N VAL A 24 -6.31 -13.48 16.21
CA VAL A 24 -6.76 -14.78 16.72
C VAL A 24 -6.89 -15.79 15.57
N ASN A 25 -6.25 -16.95 15.72
CA ASN A 25 -6.25 -18.05 14.73
C ASN A 25 -5.86 -17.61 13.30
N LEU A 26 -5.02 -16.57 13.16
CA LEU A 26 -4.63 -16.08 11.84
C LEU A 26 -3.78 -17.12 11.08
N SER A 27 -2.91 -17.85 11.79
CA SER A 27 -2.05 -18.89 11.22
C SER A 27 -2.80 -20.11 10.72
N SER A 28 -3.96 -20.42 11.31
CA SER A 28 -4.82 -21.56 10.93
C SER A 28 -5.97 -21.17 10.01
N ARG A 29 -6.13 -19.89 9.65
CA ARG A 29 -7.20 -19.42 8.77
C ARG A 29 -7.10 -20.03 7.37
N GLY A 30 -5.89 -20.16 6.82
CA GLY A 30 -5.68 -20.52 5.43
C GLY A 30 -6.08 -19.41 4.44
N ILE A 31 -6.26 -19.81 3.18
CA ILE A 31 -6.57 -18.95 2.03
C ILE A 31 -8.00 -19.26 1.57
N PHE A 32 -8.88 -18.25 1.55
CA PHE A 32 -10.31 -18.44 1.26
C PHE A 32 -10.79 -17.77 -0.03
N SER A 33 -9.96 -16.98 -0.70
CA SER A 33 -10.32 -16.37 -1.97
C SER A 33 -9.22 -16.58 -3.00
N TRP A 34 -9.62 -16.55 -4.27
CA TRP A 34 -8.72 -16.69 -5.40
C TRP A 34 -7.64 -15.59 -5.38
N ASP A 35 -8.04 -14.34 -5.12
CA ASP A 35 -7.12 -13.19 -5.03
C ASP A 35 -6.09 -13.37 -3.90
N GLU A 36 -6.50 -13.88 -2.74
CA GLU A 36 -5.59 -14.15 -1.62
C GLU A 36 -4.53 -15.19 -1.99
N GLY A 37 -4.94 -16.25 -2.70
CA GLY A 37 -4.03 -17.27 -3.21
C GLY A 37 -3.08 -16.71 -4.25
N HIS A 38 -3.60 -15.88 -5.17
CA HIS A 38 -2.81 -15.21 -6.18
C HIS A 38 -1.71 -14.32 -5.55
N TYR A 39 -2.09 -13.41 -4.64
CA TYR A 39 -1.13 -12.50 -4.00
C TYR A 39 -0.13 -13.22 -3.10
N THR A 40 -0.56 -14.25 -2.37
CA THR A 40 0.36 -15.09 -1.60
C THR A 40 1.37 -15.76 -2.52
N GLY A 41 0.92 -16.32 -3.65
CA GLY A 41 1.82 -16.91 -4.64
C GLY A 41 2.82 -15.92 -5.23
N VAL A 42 2.43 -14.67 -5.46
CA VAL A 42 3.36 -13.62 -5.93
C VAL A 42 4.40 -13.31 -4.85
N LEU A 43 4.01 -13.24 -3.57
CA LEU A 43 4.98 -13.06 -2.48
C LEU A 43 5.99 -14.21 -2.42
N TYR A 44 5.55 -15.46 -2.58
CA TYR A 44 6.44 -16.62 -2.61
C TYR A 44 7.45 -16.53 -3.75
N THR A 45 7.00 -16.19 -4.96
CA THR A 45 7.88 -15.96 -6.12
C THR A 45 8.90 -14.86 -5.85
N LEU A 46 8.47 -13.70 -5.32
CA LEU A 46 9.39 -12.61 -5.01
C LEU A 46 10.41 -12.99 -3.94
N HIS A 47 9.98 -13.69 -2.90
CA HIS A 47 10.88 -14.18 -1.86
C HIS A 47 11.87 -15.20 -2.41
N ALA A 48 11.44 -16.14 -3.27
CA ALA A 48 12.31 -17.10 -3.93
C ALA A 48 13.36 -16.40 -4.81
N ALA A 49 12.95 -15.43 -5.63
CA ALA A 49 13.86 -14.67 -6.48
C ALA A 49 14.93 -13.91 -5.67
N ILE A 50 14.52 -13.21 -4.60
CA ILE A 50 15.44 -12.50 -3.71
C ILE A 50 16.40 -13.49 -3.04
N ARG A 51 15.89 -14.62 -2.55
CA ARG A 51 16.71 -15.65 -1.90
C ARG A 51 17.74 -16.23 -2.87
N TYR A 52 17.36 -16.51 -4.11
CA TYR A 52 18.28 -16.96 -5.15
C TYR A 52 19.39 -15.92 -5.37
N ILE A 53 19.03 -14.67 -5.65
CA ILE A 53 19.99 -13.60 -5.92
C ILE A 53 20.98 -13.44 -4.76
N ILE A 54 20.49 -13.38 -3.52
CA ILE A 54 21.34 -13.24 -2.34
C ILE A 54 22.27 -14.45 -2.19
N ASN A 55 21.76 -15.68 -2.27
CA ASN A 55 22.59 -16.86 -2.04
C ASN A 55 23.62 -17.07 -3.15
N THR A 56 23.25 -16.84 -4.40
CA THR A 56 24.15 -17.03 -5.54
C THR A 56 25.18 -15.91 -5.66
N PHE A 57 24.76 -14.64 -5.64
CA PHE A 57 25.68 -13.53 -5.91
C PHE A 57 26.39 -12.98 -4.67
N ILE A 58 25.76 -13.05 -3.50
CA ILE A 58 26.37 -12.52 -2.26
C ILE A 58 27.12 -13.64 -1.52
N PHE A 59 26.52 -14.82 -1.41
CA PHE A 59 27.10 -15.94 -0.66
C PHE A 59 27.82 -16.98 -1.54
N GLY A 60 27.82 -16.81 -2.87
CA GLY A 60 28.53 -17.71 -3.79
C GLY A 60 28.00 -19.14 -3.81
N LYS A 61 26.74 -19.37 -3.41
CA LYS A 61 26.13 -20.70 -3.42
C LYS A 61 25.63 -21.06 -4.82
N ASP A 62 26.03 -22.23 -5.29
CA ASP A 62 25.42 -22.83 -6.46
C ASP A 62 24.02 -23.35 -6.09
N LEU A 63 22.99 -22.77 -6.70
CA LEU A 63 21.59 -23.13 -6.53
C LEU A 63 20.99 -23.72 -7.83
N GLY A 64 21.83 -24.05 -8.81
CA GLY A 64 21.39 -24.46 -10.14
C GLY A 64 20.92 -23.28 -10.99
N GLU A 65 20.22 -23.58 -12.09
CA GLU A 65 19.68 -22.55 -12.97
C GLU A 65 18.51 -21.79 -12.32
N PHE A 66 18.46 -20.48 -12.56
CA PHE A 66 17.40 -19.62 -12.03
C PHE A 66 15.99 -20.09 -12.43
N SER A 67 15.82 -20.52 -13.67
CA SER A 67 14.56 -21.07 -14.21
C SER A 67 14.06 -22.26 -13.38
N GLU A 68 14.91 -23.26 -13.16
CA GLU A 68 14.59 -24.47 -12.40
C GLU A 68 14.31 -24.14 -10.92
N TYR A 69 15.10 -23.24 -10.34
CA TYR A 69 14.87 -22.76 -8.99
C TYR A 69 13.50 -22.10 -8.86
N MET A 70 13.12 -21.23 -9.80
CA MET A 70 11.83 -20.55 -9.79
C MET A 70 10.65 -21.50 -10.07
N LEU A 71 10.83 -22.54 -10.89
CA LEU A 71 9.82 -23.59 -11.08
C LEU A 71 9.59 -24.40 -9.81
N THR A 72 10.63 -24.57 -8.99
CA THR A 72 10.57 -25.35 -7.75
C THR A 72 9.99 -24.55 -6.59
N TYR A 73 10.38 -23.28 -6.46
CA TYR A 73 10.08 -22.45 -5.27
C TYR A 73 9.13 -21.28 -5.52
N GLY A 74 8.92 -20.89 -6.78
CA GLY A 74 7.95 -19.87 -7.18
C GLY A 74 6.55 -20.44 -7.34
N ILE A 75 5.54 -19.54 -7.40
CA ILE A 75 4.13 -19.94 -7.57
C ILE A 75 3.49 -19.11 -8.69
N ASN A 76 3.51 -17.78 -8.58
CA ASN A 76 2.90 -16.88 -9.58
C ASN A 76 3.94 -15.90 -10.13
N HIS A 77 3.97 -15.72 -11.45
CA HIS A 77 4.90 -14.80 -12.14
C HIS A 77 4.29 -13.42 -12.43
N TYR A 78 2.97 -13.25 -12.31
CA TYR A 78 2.29 -11.99 -12.59
C TYR A 78 2.29 -11.06 -11.36
N LEU A 79 3.03 -9.96 -11.44
CA LEU A 79 2.94 -8.87 -10.47
C LEU A 79 1.60 -8.15 -10.66
N ALA A 80 0.73 -8.21 -9.65
CA ALA A 80 -0.64 -7.70 -9.74
C ALA A 80 -0.78 -6.15 -9.72
N GLY A 81 0.27 -5.38 -10.01
CA GLY A 81 0.24 -3.92 -9.96
C GLY A 81 0.11 -3.34 -8.54
N LYS A 82 0.58 -4.07 -7.52
CA LYS A 82 0.43 -3.70 -6.09
C LYS A 82 1.76 -3.75 -5.33
N PRO A 83 2.82 -3.08 -5.82
CA PRO A 83 4.18 -3.28 -5.33
C PRO A 83 4.36 -2.94 -3.85
N THR A 84 3.63 -1.96 -3.31
CA THR A 84 3.74 -1.63 -1.87
C THR A 84 3.28 -2.77 -0.99
N PHE A 85 2.18 -3.44 -1.35
CA PHE A 85 1.68 -4.54 -0.56
C PHE A 85 2.67 -5.71 -0.52
N PHE A 86 3.30 -6.01 -1.66
CA PHE A 86 4.34 -7.06 -1.72
C PHE A 86 5.61 -6.67 -0.98
N VAL A 87 6.05 -5.41 -1.04
CA VAL A 87 7.21 -4.93 -0.26
C VAL A 87 6.93 -5.07 1.25
N LEU A 88 5.73 -4.71 1.70
CA LEU A 88 5.34 -4.94 3.11
C LEU A 88 5.36 -6.44 3.47
N GLY A 89 4.90 -7.30 2.57
CA GLY A 89 5.01 -8.75 2.71
C GLY A 89 6.44 -9.23 2.86
N LEU A 90 7.33 -8.80 1.97
CA LEU A 90 8.76 -9.12 2.01
C LEU A 90 9.40 -8.63 3.31
N ILE A 91 9.10 -7.41 3.75
CA ILE A 91 9.57 -6.89 5.04
C ILE A 91 9.08 -7.79 6.19
N ALA A 92 7.81 -8.23 6.17
CA ALA A 92 7.28 -9.13 7.18
C ALA A 92 7.99 -10.50 7.20
N THR A 93 8.46 -11.00 6.05
CA THR A 93 9.26 -12.24 5.99
C THR A 93 10.60 -12.13 6.72
N LEU A 94 11.18 -10.92 6.84
CA LEU A 94 12.43 -10.71 7.57
C LEU A 94 12.27 -10.95 9.08
N PHE A 95 11.06 -10.74 9.62
CA PHE A 95 10.78 -10.87 11.05
C PHE A 95 10.12 -12.19 11.41
N SER A 96 9.24 -12.70 10.54
CA SER A 96 8.43 -13.89 10.81
C SER A 96 8.83 -15.11 9.99
N GLY A 97 9.67 -14.96 8.97
CA GLY A 97 9.85 -15.98 7.93
C GLY A 97 8.72 -15.94 6.89
N LEU A 98 8.89 -16.74 5.83
CA LEU A 98 7.86 -16.90 4.80
C LEU A 98 6.83 -17.94 5.24
N HIS A 99 5.59 -17.51 5.37
CA HIS A 99 4.45 -18.35 5.72
C HIS A 99 3.26 -18.07 4.81
N ILE A 100 2.32 -19.02 4.74
CA ILE A 100 1.09 -18.86 3.95
C ILE A 100 0.20 -17.72 4.47
N TYR A 101 0.38 -17.33 5.75
CA TYR A 101 -0.36 -16.23 6.38
C TYR A 101 0.40 -14.90 6.39
N THR A 102 1.57 -14.78 5.77
CA THR A 102 2.42 -13.58 5.86
C THR A 102 1.71 -12.31 5.38
N LEU A 103 0.94 -12.38 4.29
CA LEU A 103 0.19 -11.20 3.81
C LEU A 103 -1.02 -10.88 4.69
N GLN A 104 -1.67 -11.89 5.27
CA GLN A 104 -2.73 -11.71 6.26
C GLN A 104 -2.17 -11.03 7.52
N LEU A 105 -0.93 -11.36 7.92
CA LEU A 105 -0.23 -10.69 9.02
C LEU A 105 -0.02 -9.20 8.71
N VAL A 106 0.42 -8.87 7.49
CA VAL A 106 0.54 -7.47 7.03
C VAL A 106 -0.81 -6.76 7.11
N SER A 107 -1.87 -7.37 6.57
CA SER A 107 -3.23 -6.84 6.61
C SER A 107 -3.76 -6.63 8.03
N ALA A 108 -3.46 -7.56 8.94
CA ALA A 108 -3.89 -7.48 10.33
C ALA A 108 -3.17 -6.35 11.08
N LEU A 109 -1.87 -6.17 10.80
CA LEU A 109 -1.06 -5.08 11.36
C LEU A 109 -1.52 -3.72 10.84
N THR A 110 -1.65 -3.53 9.52
CA THR A 110 -2.12 -2.26 8.95
C THR A 110 -3.56 -1.96 9.37
N GLY A 111 -4.40 -2.99 9.48
CA GLY A 111 -5.74 -2.88 10.03
C GLY A 111 -5.77 -2.42 11.50
N LEU A 112 -4.90 -2.96 12.36
CA LEU A 112 -4.76 -2.54 13.75
C LEU A 112 -4.24 -1.10 13.84
N LEU A 113 -3.22 -0.75 13.06
CA LEU A 113 -2.66 0.60 13.03
C LEU A 113 -3.68 1.63 12.53
N THR A 114 -4.58 1.26 11.63
CA THR A 114 -5.67 2.15 11.16
C THR A 114 -6.57 2.58 12.32
N ILE A 115 -6.84 1.72 13.30
CA ILE A 115 -7.61 2.09 14.51
C ILE A 115 -6.92 3.22 15.26
N ALA A 116 -5.60 3.13 15.45
CA ALA A 116 -4.82 4.18 16.10
C ALA A 116 -4.85 5.49 15.27
N VAL A 117 -4.67 5.38 13.94
CA VAL A 117 -4.70 6.54 13.04
C VAL A 117 -6.04 7.27 13.12
N ILE A 118 -7.17 6.56 13.14
CA ILE A 118 -8.50 7.18 13.30
C ILE A 118 -8.59 7.99 14.60
N TYR A 119 -8.14 7.43 15.73
CA TYR A 119 -8.09 8.17 16.99
C TYR A 119 -7.24 9.45 16.86
N TYR A 120 -6.07 9.34 16.23
CA TYR A 120 -5.17 10.49 16.05
C TYR A 120 -5.73 11.54 15.08
N ILE A 121 -6.53 11.17 14.07
CA ILE A 121 -7.24 12.12 13.22
C ILE A 121 -8.20 12.96 14.06
N SER A 122 -9.02 12.34 14.90
CA SER A 122 -9.92 13.09 15.79
C SER A 122 -9.15 13.94 16.81
N CYS A 123 -8.00 13.47 17.31
CA CYS A 123 -7.12 14.30 18.14
C CYS A 123 -6.55 15.50 17.39
N ALA A 124 -6.18 15.31 16.12
CA ALA A 124 -5.72 16.37 15.25
C ALA A 124 -6.84 17.38 14.96
N LEU A 125 -8.12 16.97 15.00
CA LEU A 125 -9.28 17.86 14.92
C LEU A 125 -9.70 18.48 16.27
N GLY A 126 -9.01 18.16 17.37
CA GLY A 126 -9.32 18.66 18.71
C GLY A 126 -10.41 17.88 19.46
N GLN A 127 -10.89 16.78 18.90
CA GLN A 127 -12.05 16.01 19.40
C GLN A 127 -11.63 14.64 19.94
N LYS A 128 -10.83 14.61 21.00
CA LYS A 128 -10.24 13.35 21.53
C LYS A 128 -11.29 12.31 21.97
N GLN A 129 -12.40 12.76 22.58
CA GLN A 129 -13.46 11.87 23.05
C GLN A 129 -14.17 11.17 21.89
N ILE A 130 -14.48 11.90 20.82
CA ILE A 130 -15.04 11.35 19.59
C ILE A 130 -14.06 10.37 18.94
N GLY A 131 -12.75 10.65 19.04
CA GLY A 131 -11.72 9.72 18.58
C GLY A 131 -11.75 8.35 19.23
N ILE A 132 -12.05 8.27 20.54
CA ILE A 132 -12.20 6.98 21.24
C ILE A 132 -13.40 6.20 20.70
N ILE A 133 -14.53 6.89 20.50
CA ILE A 133 -15.75 6.28 19.95
C ILE A 133 -15.48 5.78 18.52
N ALA A 134 -14.87 6.61 17.67
CA ALA A 134 -14.53 6.24 16.30
C ALA A 134 -13.55 5.06 16.24
N ALA A 135 -12.51 5.05 17.07
CA ALA A 135 -11.55 3.95 17.17
C ALA A 135 -12.23 2.65 17.64
N PHE A 136 -13.11 2.72 18.64
CA PHE A 136 -13.88 1.57 19.11
C PHE A 136 -14.79 1.01 18.02
N MET A 137 -15.55 1.87 17.34
CA MET A 137 -16.42 1.47 16.23
C MET A 137 -15.64 0.79 15.11
N LEU A 138 -14.45 1.30 14.75
CA LEU A 138 -13.60 0.67 13.75
C LEU A 138 -12.98 -0.65 14.24
N ALA A 139 -12.63 -0.73 15.53
CA ALA A 139 -12.04 -1.92 16.12
C ALA A 139 -12.97 -3.14 16.00
N ILE A 140 -14.27 -2.95 16.19
CA ILE A 140 -15.32 -3.98 16.13
C ILE A 140 -16.05 -4.07 14.78
N SER A 141 -15.72 -3.20 13.81
CA SER A 141 -16.37 -3.19 12.50
C SER A 141 -16.11 -4.50 11.75
N TYR A 142 -17.19 -5.23 11.45
CA TYR A 142 -17.10 -6.51 10.73
C TYR A 142 -16.34 -6.38 9.40
N PHE A 143 -16.70 -5.40 8.57
CA PHE A 143 -16.05 -5.19 7.28
C PHE A 143 -14.55 -4.93 7.43
N HIS A 144 -14.18 -4.07 8.38
CA HIS A 144 -12.78 -3.75 8.60
C HIS A 144 -12.01 -4.96 9.14
N ILE A 145 -12.59 -5.74 10.06
CA ILE A 145 -11.98 -6.99 10.57
C ILE A 145 -11.81 -8.00 9.44
N TYR A 146 -12.85 -8.21 8.62
CA TYR A 146 -12.82 -9.14 7.49
C TYR A 146 -11.64 -8.85 6.56
N TYR A 147 -11.52 -7.62 6.05
CA TYR A 147 -10.41 -7.26 5.19
C TYR A 147 -9.05 -7.28 5.91
N SER A 148 -9.01 -6.92 7.20
CA SER A 148 -7.77 -7.04 8.01
C SER A 148 -7.29 -8.48 8.15
N ARG A 149 -8.16 -9.48 7.98
CA ARG A 149 -7.80 -10.91 8.13
C ARG A 149 -7.56 -11.61 6.80
N THR A 150 -7.70 -10.89 5.68
CA THR A 150 -7.49 -11.42 4.33
C THR A 150 -6.12 -11.00 3.79
N ALA A 151 -5.51 -11.79 2.91
CA ALA A 151 -4.29 -11.42 2.19
C ALA A 151 -4.58 -10.41 1.06
N LEU A 152 -5.46 -9.43 1.32
CA LEU A 152 -5.91 -8.45 0.36
C LEU A 152 -5.28 -7.06 0.63
N PRO A 153 -4.83 -6.37 -0.41
CA PRO A 153 -4.12 -5.08 -0.35
C PRO A 153 -4.97 -3.89 0.14
N GLN A 154 -6.30 -4.00 0.10
CA GLN A 154 -7.25 -2.92 0.37
C GLN A 154 -7.02 -2.32 1.75
N ILE A 155 -6.83 -3.14 2.77
CA ILE A 155 -6.68 -2.65 4.15
C ILE A 155 -5.38 -1.86 4.35
N SER A 156 -4.30 -2.28 3.69
CA SER A 156 -3.03 -1.56 3.69
C SER A 156 -3.16 -0.22 2.95
N SER A 157 -3.90 -0.18 1.84
CA SER A 157 -4.19 1.07 1.12
C SER A 157 -5.01 2.05 1.97
N VAL A 158 -5.99 1.55 2.74
CA VAL A 158 -6.81 2.34 3.67
C VAL A 158 -5.96 2.90 4.82
N PHE A 159 -5.07 2.10 5.40
CA PHE A 159 -4.13 2.57 6.42
C PHE A 159 -3.30 3.76 5.94
N PHE A 160 -2.69 3.65 4.75
CA PHE A 160 -1.89 4.73 4.18
C PHE A 160 -2.75 5.95 3.83
N ALA A 161 -3.94 5.75 3.28
CA ALA A 161 -4.88 6.83 2.98
C ALA A 161 -5.28 7.64 4.23
N TYR A 162 -5.64 6.97 5.32
CA TYR A 162 -5.96 7.67 6.58
C TYR A 162 -4.73 8.31 7.22
N SER A 163 -3.55 7.69 7.08
CA SER A 163 -2.29 8.31 7.53
C SER A 163 -2.01 9.61 6.78
N ALA A 164 -2.28 9.65 5.48
CA ALA A 164 -2.17 10.87 4.69
C ALA A 164 -3.11 11.96 5.18
N VAL A 165 -4.38 11.62 5.46
CA VAL A 165 -5.35 12.55 6.05
C VAL A 165 -4.83 13.10 7.38
N LEU A 166 -4.32 12.23 8.26
CA LEU A 166 -3.75 12.63 9.55
C LEU A 166 -2.60 13.64 9.39
N PHE A 167 -1.61 13.30 8.56
CA PHE A 167 -0.46 14.15 8.34
C PHE A 167 -0.83 15.46 7.64
N TYR A 168 -1.78 15.43 6.72
CA TYR A 168 -2.31 16.61 6.07
C TYR A 168 -2.98 17.56 7.06
N ILE A 169 -3.84 17.05 7.96
CA ILE A 169 -4.46 17.87 9.03
C ILE A 169 -3.38 18.49 9.92
N TYR A 170 -2.32 17.75 10.27
CA TYR A 170 -1.21 18.31 11.05
C TYR A 170 -0.45 19.41 10.28
N ALA A 171 -0.25 19.24 8.96
CA ALA A 171 0.34 20.27 8.11
C ALA A 171 -0.54 21.55 8.13
N MET A 172 -1.86 21.41 7.99
CA MET A 172 -2.82 22.52 8.02
C MET A 172 -2.86 23.26 9.37
N ARG A 173 -2.67 22.56 10.49
CA ARG A 173 -2.68 23.19 11.81
C ARG A 173 -1.43 23.99 12.09
N LYS A 174 -0.26 23.49 11.65
CA LYS A 174 1.02 24.19 11.83
C LYS A 174 1.21 25.36 10.87
N ASP A 175 0.44 25.39 9.78
CA ASP A 175 0.36 26.51 8.83
C ASP A 175 0.02 27.85 9.50
N LYS A 176 -0.80 27.82 10.56
CA LYS A 176 -1.14 29.02 11.34
C LYS A 176 0.02 29.56 12.20
N LEU A 177 1.13 28.83 12.34
CA LEU A 177 2.17 29.11 13.34
C LEU A 177 3.59 29.34 12.80
N ALA A 178 3.94 28.97 11.55
CA ALA A 178 5.25 29.35 10.99
C ALA A 178 5.33 29.14 9.47
N THR A 179 5.49 30.23 8.72
CA THR A 179 5.61 30.25 7.25
C THR A 179 6.99 29.77 6.74
N GLU A 180 7.96 29.46 7.62
CA GLU A 180 9.35 29.17 7.22
C GLU A 180 9.97 27.92 7.89
N ASN A 181 9.22 27.18 8.73
CA ASN A 181 9.82 26.10 9.51
C ASN A 181 9.90 24.76 8.78
N PHE A 182 11.09 24.15 8.74
CA PHE A 182 11.35 22.81 8.18
C PHE A 182 10.38 21.72 8.68
N CYS A 183 9.93 21.81 9.94
CA CYS A 183 8.96 20.89 10.54
C CYS A 183 7.55 20.91 9.91
N TYR A 184 7.19 22.00 9.23
CA TYR A 184 5.92 22.10 8.50
C TYR A 184 5.95 21.31 7.20
N ASN A 185 7.07 21.38 6.47
CA ASN A 185 7.26 20.58 5.26
C ASN A 185 7.18 19.09 5.61
N LYS A 186 7.74 18.63 6.74
CA LYS A 186 7.71 17.21 7.14
C LYS A 186 6.32 16.57 7.08
N PHE A 187 5.28 17.21 7.60
CA PHE A 187 3.93 16.62 7.57
C PHE A 187 3.34 16.60 6.18
N LEU A 188 3.65 17.60 5.35
CA LEU A 188 3.22 17.61 3.96
C LEU A 188 3.93 16.53 3.13
N LEU A 189 5.24 16.35 3.37
CA LEU A 189 6.05 15.28 2.79
C LEU A 189 5.47 13.92 3.14
N LEU A 190 5.18 13.69 4.42
CA LEU A 190 4.59 12.45 4.91
C LEU A 190 3.18 12.22 4.34
N ALA A 191 2.36 13.26 4.21
CA ALA A 191 1.06 13.17 3.57
C ALA A 191 1.18 12.76 2.09
N GLY A 192 2.09 13.39 1.34
CA GLY A 192 2.38 13.01 -0.04
C GLY A 192 2.81 11.54 -0.14
N LEU A 193 3.87 11.17 0.58
CA LEU A 193 4.40 9.79 0.58
C LEU A 193 3.33 8.74 0.88
N THR A 194 2.50 8.98 1.89
CA THR A 194 1.46 8.03 2.27
C THR A 194 0.34 7.93 1.24
N ILE A 195 -0.01 8.99 0.51
CA ILE A 195 -0.90 8.85 -0.66
C ILE A 195 -0.25 8.04 -1.77
N GLY A 196 1.04 8.27 -2.04
CA GLY A 196 1.78 7.46 -3.00
C GLY A 196 1.73 5.98 -2.65
N PHE A 197 2.02 5.62 -1.39
CA PHE A 197 1.93 4.25 -0.88
C PHE A 197 0.51 3.69 -0.87
N ALA A 198 -0.51 4.50 -0.61
CA ALA A 198 -1.90 4.07 -0.70
C ALA A 198 -2.25 3.64 -2.13
N PHE A 199 -1.88 4.46 -3.12
CA PHE A 199 -2.14 4.18 -4.54
C PHE A 199 -1.36 2.96 -5.05
N SER A 200 -0.08 2.83 -4.70
CA SER A 200 0.74 1.65 -5.07
C SER A 200 0.44 0.39 -4.25
N SER A 201 -0.34 0.50 -3.18
CA SER A 201 -0.97 -0.65 -2.53
C SER A 201 -2.22 -1.08 -3.29
N HIS A 202 -3.03 -0.12 -3.72
CA HIS A 202 -4.24 -0.39 -4.49
C HIS A 202 -4.64 0.76 -5.43
N TYR A 203 -4.64 0.50 -6.73
CA TYR A 203 -4.92 1.51 -7.75
C TYR A 203 -6.37 2.04 -7.74
N ASN A 204 -7.34 1.37 -7.09
CA ASN A 204 -8.69 1.92 -6.93
C ASN A 204 -8.74 3.25 -6.17
N LEU A 205 -7.66 3.64 -5.50
CA LEU A 205 -7.51 4.95 -4.87
C LEU A 205 -6.95 6.02 -5.81
N PHE A 206 -7.01 5.82 -7.13
CA PHE A 206 -6.54 6.81 -8.13
C PHE A 206 -7.18 8.19 -7.97
N TRP A 207 -8.36 8.27 -7.38
CA TRP A 207 -9.09 9.52 -7.18
C TRP A 207 -8.57 10.36 -5.99
N MET A 208 -7.85 9.73 -5.05
CA MET A 208 -7.37 10.38 -3.82
C MET A 208 -6.43 11.57 -4.07
N PRO A 209 -5.42 11.47 -4.97
CA PRO A 209 -4.62 12.63 -5.38
C PRO A 209 -5.43 13.88 -5.70
N PHE A 210 -6.53 13.74 -6.45
CA PHE A 210 -7.37 14.88 -6.83
C PHE A 210 -8.11 15.49 -5.64
N VAL A 211 -8.54 14.69 -4.67
CA VAL A 211 -9.17 15.20 -3.43
C VAL A 211 -8.18 16.03 -2.63
N PHE A 212 -6.93 15.61 -2.51
CA PHE A 212 -5.90 16.38 -1.81
C PHE A 212 -5.48 17.63 -2.58
N TRP A 213 -5.35 17.57 -3.91
CA TRP A 213 -5.10 18.76 -4.72
C TRP A 213 -6.23 19.77 -4.63
N PHE A 214 -7.48 19.31 -4.69
CA PHE A 214 -8.64 20.16 -4.49
C PHE A 214 -8.64 20.79 -3.08
N SER A 215 -8.29 20.00 -2.07
CA SER A 215 -8.14 20.48 -0.68
C SER A 215 -7.05 21.54 -0.55
N GLU A 216 -5.93 21.41 -1.26
CA GLU A 216 -4.86 22.42 -1.31
C GLU A 216 -5.36 23.70 -1.97
N ILE A 217 -6.08 23.60 -3.09
CA ILE A 217 -6.67 24.76 -3.79
C ILE A 217 -7.66 25.51 -2.88
N LEU A 218 -8.54 24.78 -2.18
CA LEU A 218 -9.47 25.38 -1.21
C LEU A 218 -8.71 26.06 -0.06
N HIS A 219 -7.71 25.39 0.50
CA HIS A 219 -6.86 25.96 1.57
C HIS A 219 -6.14 27.23 1.11
N TYR A 220 -5.72 27.30 -0.16
CA TYR A 220 -5.09 28.50 -0.73
C TYR A 220 -6.05 29.67 -0.87
N SER A 221 -7.33 29.37 -1.06
CA SER A 221 -8.41 30.33 -1.26
C SER A 221 -8.89 30.91 0.07
N THR A 222 -8.86 30.12 1.15
CA THR A 222 -9.37 30.54 2.46
C THR A 222 -8.26 30.96 3.43
N ASN A 223 -7.22 30.14 3.59
CA ASN A 223 -6.30 30.23 4.73
C ASN A 223 -4.95 30.85 4.37
N LEU A 224 -4.54 30.79 3.11
CA LEU A 224 -3.33 31.44 2.60
C LEU A 224 -3.65 32.68 1.74
N LYS A 225 -4.82 33.29 1.95
CA LYS A 225 -5.19 34.55 1.29
C LYS A 225 -4.17 35.63 1.68
N GLY A 226 -3.57 36.29 0.68
CA GLY A 226 -2.52 37.30 0.88
C GLY A 226 -1.08 36.76 1.01
N LYS A 227 -0.85 35.43 1.04
CA LYS A 227 0.52 34.88 0.99
C LYS A 227 1.10 34.91 -0.44
N PRO A 228 2.43 35.05 -0.61
CA PRO A 228 3.07 35.06 -1.92
C PRO A 228 2.74 33.81 -2.74
N PHE A 229 2.52 33.97 -4.04
CA PHE A 229 2.24 32.86 -4.95
C PHE A 229 3.33 31.77 -4.92
N GLY A 230 4.60 32.16 -4.82
CA GLY A 230 5.73 31.22 -4.77
C GLY A 230 5.66 30.24 -3.59
N LEU A 231 5.13 30.66 -2.44
CA LEU A 231 4.95 29.77 -1.29
C LEU A 231 3.86 28.73 -1.57
N LYS A 232 2.73 29.15 -2.15
CA LYS A 232 1.62 28.28 -2.53
C LYS A 232 2.08 27.24 -3.55
N LEU A 233 2.77 27.69 -4.59
CA LEU A 233 3.32 26.82 -5.63
C LEU A 233 4.35 25.83 -5.04
N ARG A 234 5.28 26.29 -4.21
CA ARG A 234 6.25 25.42 -3.54
C ARG A 234 5.57 24.32 -2.72
N ARG A 235 4.56 24.67 -1.93
CA ARG A 235 3.80 23.71 -1.12
C ARG A 235 3.13 22.65 -2.00
N PHE A 236 2.41 23.10 -3.03
CA PHE A 236 1.77 22.22 -4.00
C PHE A 236 2.76 21.26 -4.68
N LEU A 237 3.91 21.79 -5.12
CA LEU A 237 4.96 21.01 -5.77
C LEU A 237 5.61 20.01 -4.82
N ILE A 238 5.91 20.39 -3.58
CA ILE A 238 6.45 19.47 -2.56
C ILE A 238 5.46 18.33 -2.32
N PHE A 239 4.19 18.64 -2.07
CA PHE A 239 3.19 17.61 -1.85
C PHE A 239 3.07 16.66 -3.06
N SER A 240 2.96 17.21 -4.26
CA SER A 240 2.80 16.44 -5.50
C SER A 240 4.01 15.59 -5.82
N PHE A 241 5.22 16.10 -5.61
CA PHE A 241 6.46 15.36 -5.81
C PHE A 241 6.53 14.15 -4.88
N PHE A 242 6.29 14.34 -3.58
CA PHE A 242 6.35 13.24 -2.61
C PHE A 242 5.20 12.25 -2.75
N MET A 243 4.08 12.67 -3.33
CA MET A 243 3.00 11.77 -3.73
C MET A 243 3.39 10.88 -4.92
N ALA A 244 4.09 11.44 -5.91
CA ALA A 244 4.57 10.67 -7.06
C ALA A 244 5.76 9.76 -6.71
N LEU A 245 6.53 10.10 -5.68
CA LEU A 245 7.81 9.46 -5.38
C LEU A 245 7.73 7.93 -5.18
N PRO A 246 6.79 7.36 -4.41
CA PRO A 246 6.67 5.90 -4.33
C PRO A 246 6.41 5.24 -5.69
N LEU A 247 5.57 5.86 -6.52
CA LEU A 247 5.19 5.32 -7.83
C LEU A 247 6.38 5.32 -8.79
N LEU A 248 7.08 6.44 -8.86
CA LEU A 248 8.30 6.59 -9.64
C LEU A 248 9.40 5.66 -9.11
N GLY A 249 9.52 5.51 -7.80
CA GLY A 249 10.46 4.58 -7.17
C GLY A 249 10.23 3.14 -7.61
N TYR A 250 8.98 2.66 -7.57
CA TYR A 250 8.65 1.32 -8.05
C TYR A 250 8.88 1.17 -9.56
N GLU A 251 8.49 2.16 -10.35
CA GLU A 251 8.70 2.12 -11.79
C GLU A 251 10.18 2.05 -12.16
N LEU A 252 11.00 2.91 -11.56
CA LEU A 252 12.45 2.95 -11.80
C LEU A 252 13.11 1.63 -11.37
N PHE A 253 12.72 1.10 -10.21
CA PHE A 253 13.23 -0.18 -9.72
C PHE A 253 12.87 -1.34 -10.67
N LEU A 254 11.61 -1.45 -11.09
CA LEU A 254 11.18 -2.50 -12.01
C LEU A 254 11.78 -2.30 -13.40
N ARG A 255 11.98 -1.08 -13.88
CA ARG A 255 12.72 -0.81 -15.13
C ARG A 255 14.15 -1.28 -15.06
N ALA A 256 14.85 -1.01 -13.95
CA ALA A 256 16.22 -1.49 -13.76
C ALA A 256 16.29 -3.02 -13.80
N ILE A 257 15.33 -3.70 -13.17
CA ILE A 257 15.21 -5.17 -13.24
C ILE A 257 14.92 -5.63 -14.67
N LYS A 258 13.98 -4.98 -15.38
CA LYS A 258 13.63 -5.32 -16.77
C LYS A 258 14.85 -5.20 -17.69
N ILE A 259 15.62 -4.13 -17.55
CA ILE A 259 16.87 -3.90 -18.28
C ILE A 259 17.88 -5.01 -17.97
N TYR A 260 18.07 -5.35 -16.68
CA TYR A 260 18.97 -6.42 -16.28
C TYR A 260 18.57 -7.77 -16.88
N ILE A 261 17.28 -8.14 -16.81
CA ILE A 261 16.74 -9.36 -17.44
C ILE A 261 17.01 -9.37 -18.94
N TYR A 262 16.85 -8.23 -19.63
CA TYR A 262 17.08 -8.12 -21.06
C TYR A 262 18.55 -8.43 -21.45
N TYR A 263 19.50 -8.05 -20.61
CA TYR A 263 20.92 -8.36 -20.81
C TYR A 263 21.31 -9.81 -20.46
N HIS A 264 20.40 -10.58 -19.86
CA HIS A 264 20.64 -11.97 -19.47
C HIS A 264 19.56 -12.90 -20.06
N PRO A 265 19.71 -13.33 -21.34
CA PRO A 265 18.69 -14.06 -22.09
C PRO A 265 18.13 -15.31 -21.39
N GLN A 266 18.91 -15.98 -20.56
CA GLN A 266 18.47 -17.13 -19.76
C GLN A 266 17.33 -16.79 -18.79
N TRP A 267 17.23 -15.54 -18.33
CA TRP A 267 16.14 -15.06 -17.47
C TRP A 267 14.88 -14.75 -18.26
N ILE A 268 15.01 -14.34 -19.53
CA ILE A 268 13.87 -14.13 -20.42
C ILE A 268 13.14 -15.46 -20.62
N THR A 269 13.87 -16.53 -20.92
CA THR A 269 13.29 -17.87 -21.09
C THR A 269 12.64 -18.38 -19.79
N ALA A 270 13.23 -18.08 -18.64
CA ALA A 270 12.66 -18.42 -17.35
C ALA A 270 11.31 -17.70 -17.09
N ILE A 271 11.23 -16.43 -17.48
CA ILE A 271 10.04 -15.58 -17.28
C ILE A 271 8.94 -15.91 -18.29
N SER A 272 9.32 -16.18 -19.54
CA SER A 272 8.38 -16.54 -20.59
C SER A 272 7.75 -17.92 -20.39
N GLY A 273 8.46 -18.80 -19.66
CA GLY A 273 8.01 -20.14 -19.33
C GLY A 273 7.82 -21.01 -20.58
N SER A 274 7.19 -22.17 -20.39
CA SER A 274 6.92 -23.11 -21.50
C SER A 274 5.89 -22.60 -22.51
N SER A 275 5.05 -21.64 -22.12
CA SER A 275 4.06 -21.03 -23.03
C SER A 275 4.68 -19.98 -23.96
N GLY A 276 5.87 -19.46 -23.63
CA GLY A 276 6.52 -18.36 -24.36
C GLY A 276 5.79 -17.01 -24.22
N GLN A 277 4.74 -16.94 -23.38
CA GLN A 277 3.87 -15.76 -23.27
C GLN A 277 4.16 -14.89 -22.04
N GLY A 278 4.98 -15.36 -21.10
CA GLY A 278 5.31 -14.58 -19.91
C GLY A 278 6.18 -13.36 -20.26
N GLU A 279 5.77 -12.18 -19.79
CA GLU A 279 6.55 -10.94 -19.92
C GLU A 279 6.78 -10.33 -18.54
N PHE A 280 7.98 -9.79 -18.32
CA PHE A 280 8.25 -8.93 -17.18
C PHE A 280 7.74 -7.52 -17.44
N LEU A 281 6.63 -7.17 -16.79
CA LEU A 281 6.01 -5.86 -16.91
C LEU A 281 6.47 -4.91 -15.79
N THR A 282 6.70 -3.65 -16.13
CA THR A 282 6.93 -2.57 -15.14
C THR A 282 5.62 -2.18 -14.43
N TYR A 283 5.70 -1.30 -13.43
CA TYR A 283 4.51 -0.90 -12.66
C TYR A 283 3.46 -0.22 -13.55
N PHE A 284 3.87 0.74 -14.39
CA PHE A 284 2.93 1.42 -15.29
C PHE A 284 2.44 0.52 -16.44
N GLU A 285 3.26 -0.42 -16.90
CA GLU A 285 2.83 -1.43 -17.88
C GLU A 285 1.74 -2.34 -17.29
N GLN A 286 1.91 -2.83 -16.05
CA GLN A 286 0.90 -3.62 -15.34
C GLN A 286 -0.41 -2.85 -15.18
N LEU A 287 -0.34 -1.58 -14.75
CA LEU A 287 -1.52 -0.71 -14.62
C LEU A 287 -2.25 -0.55 -15.96
N LYS A 288 -1.52 -0.32 -17.06
CA LYS A 288 -2.10 -0.20 -18.40
C LYS A 288 -2.83 -1.48 -18.82
N THR A 289 -2.24 -2.65 -18.54
CA THR A 289 -2.84 -3.95 -18.84
C THR A 289 -4.13 -4.16 -18.05
N GLN A 290 -4.14 -3.84 -16.76
CA GLN A 290 -5.34 -3.94 -15.90
C GLN A 290 -6.47 -3.02 -16.39
N ILE A 291 -6.15 -1.80 -16.80
CA ILE A 291 -7.14 -0.87 -17.37
C ILE A 291 -7.70 -1.42 -18.69
N SER A 292 -6.85 -2.02 -19.53
CA SER A 292 -7.26 -2.57 -20.82
C SER A 292 -8.13 -3.82 -20.68
N GLN A 293 -7.82 -4.70 -19.73
CA GLN A 293 -8.61 -5.89 -19.41
C GLN A 293 -10.02 -5.52 -18.92
N SER A 294 -10.13 -4.54 -18.02
CA SER A 294 -11.44 -4.11 -17.52
C SER A 294 -12.36 -3.57 -18.62
N LYS A 295 -11.79 -2.86 -19.61
CA LYS A 295 -12.53 -2.41 -20.80
C LYS A 295 -13.03 -3.59 -21.64
N HIS A 296 -12.19 -4.58 -21.89
CA HIS A 296 -12.58 -5.73 -22.70
C HIS A 296 -13.73 -6.54 -22.06
N PHE A 297 -13.70 -6.73 -20.74
CA PHE A 297 -14.80 -7.37 -20.00
C PHE A 297 -16.11 -6.57 -20.08
N SER A 298 -16.04 -5.24 -19.99
CA SER A 298 -17.21 -4.39 -20.18
C SER A 298 -17.80 -4.54 -21.59
N ASP A 299 -16.95 -4.57 -22.61
CA ASP A 299 -17.39 -4.70 -24.00
C ASP A 299 -18.02 -6.08 -24.28
N THR A 300 -17.48 -7.14 -23.69
CA THR A 300 -18.06 -8.50 -23.81
C THR A 300 -19.37 -8.64 -23.03
N ALA A 301 -19.47 -8.07 -21.83
CA ALA A 301 -20.71 -8.07 -21.07
C ALA A 301 -21.82 -7.32 -21.79
N ASN A 302 -21.51 -6.15 -22.38
CA ASN A 302 -22.46 -5.37 -23.19
C ASN A 302 -22.86 -6.10 -24.48
N ALA A 303 -21.92 -6.80 -25.13
CA ALA A 303 -22.22 -7.61 -26.30
C ALA A 303 -23.12 -8.81 -25.98
N LEU A 304 -22.98 -9.41 -24.81
CA LEU A 304 -23.83 -10.50 -24.32
C LEU A 304 -25.22 -9.98 -23.91
N SER A 305 -25.31 -8.82 -23.25
CA SER A 305 -26.62 -8.23 -22.91
C SER A 305 -27.42 -7.88 -24.15
N ASN A 306 -26.78 -7.31 -25.18
CA ASN A 306 -27.44 -6.96 -26.45
C ASN A 306 -27.85 -8.17 -27.29
N LYS A 307 -27.43 -9.38 -26.94
CA LYS A 307 -27.89 -10.63 -27.58
C LYS A 307 -29.03 -11.31 -26.81
N LEU A 308 -29.27 -10.90 -25.57
CA LEU A 308 -30.25 -11.50 -24.67
C LEU A 308 -31.53 -10.64 -24.50
N PHE A 309 -31.56 -9.44 -25.11
CA PHE A 309 -32.69 -8.53 -25.20
C PHE A 309 -32.88 -8.08 -26.64
#